data_AF-A0A949ID88-F1
#
_entry.id   AF-A0A949ID88-F1
#
_cell.length_a   1.000
_cell.length_b   1.000
_cell.length_c   1.000
_cell.angle_alpha   90.00
_cell.angle_beta   90.00
_cell.angle_gamma   90.00
#
_symmetry.space_group_name_H-M   'P 1'
#
loop_
_entity.id
_entity.type
_entity.pdbx_description
1 polymer ?
#
loop_
_entity_poly.entity_id
_entity_poly.type
_entity_poly.pdbx_seq_one_letter_code
_entity_poly.pdbx_strand_id
1 'polypeptide(L)'
;MNASEEEVLRVTHRLVALGLEAAKAFNTEQQRLDLEHLLTAERLSTPEGTRLSLQTLQTFRQLTAKHREIYSAFAVSASAELAKAVAELPEVLQEQYRCSWVSSINRHVSAQAAFYENRLKWITLAKELCDLIESRRSDCLFQHDAVVFASEEDTARFNAILDDLDAIHRDEVALFAERLGRTSNGLWALSPPSKT
;
A
#
# COMPACT_ATOMS: atom_id res chain seq x y z
N MET A 1 3.80 -23.89 -28.18
CA MET A 1 2.74 -23.30 -27.36
C MET A 1 1.43 -23.58 -28.09
N ASN A 2 0.44 -24.14 -27.40
CA ASN A 2 -0.88 -24.34 -28.02
C ASN A 2 -1.80 -23.13 -27.72
N ALA A 3 -2.97 -23.08 -28.37
CA ALA A 3 -3.88 -21.93 -28.27
C ALA A 3 -4.35 -21.64 -26.83
N SER A 4 -4.51 -22.66 -25.98
CA SER A 4 -4.94 -22.47 -24.58
C SER A 4 -3.81 -21.98 -23.67
N GLU A 5 -2.56 -22.37 -23.91
CA GLU A 5 -1.39 -21.78 -23.25
C GLU A 5 -1.20 -20.30 -23.63
N GLU A 6 -1.41 -19.95 -24.91
CA GLU A 6 -1.39 -18.56 -25.37
C GLU A 6 -2.48 -17.71 -24.72
N GLU A 7 -3.69 -18.27 -24.55
CA GLU A 7 -4.79 -17.59 -23.88
C GLU A 7 -4.47 -17.30 -22.41
N VAL A 8 -3.90 -18.28 -21.69
CA VAL A 8 -3.43 -18.12 -20.31
C VAL A 8 -2.42 -16.97 -20.18
N LEU A 9 -1.43 -16.90 -21.06
CA LEU A 9 -0.44 -15.82 -21.05
C LEU A 9 -1.08 -14.47 -21.36
N ARG A 10 -1.99 -14.42 -22.33
CA ARG A 10 -2.73 -13.20 -22.71
C ARG A 10 -3.55 -12.66 -21.55
N VAL A 11 -4.31 -13.53 -20.87
CA VAL A 11 -5.08 -13.18 -19.67
C VAL A 11 -4.16 -12.65 -18.57
N THR A 12 -3.06 -13.36 -18.29
CA THR A 12 -2.09 -12.97 -17.27
C THR A 12 -1.51 -11.58 -17.54
N HIS A 13 -1.02 -11.32 -18.76
CA HIS A 13 -0.46 -10.01 -19.13
C HIS A 13 -1.48 -8.89 -19.02
N ARG A 14 -2.72 -9.14 -19.44
CA ARG A 14 -3.80 -8.16 -19.32
C ARG A 14 -4.08 -7.80 -17.87
N LEU A 15 -4.16 -8.80 -16.99
CA LEU A 15 -4.40 -8.59 -15.56
C LEU A 15 -3.24 -7.83 -14.90
N VAL A 16 -1.99 -8.15 -15.26
CA VAL A 16 -0.82 -7.40 -14.78
C VAL A 16 -0.88 -5.94 -15.21
N ALA A 17 -1.21 -5.66 -16.47
CA ALA A 17 -1.33 -4.29 -16.98
C ALA A 17 -2.40 -3.49 -16.22
N LEU A 18 -3.58 -4.08 -15.99
CA LEU A 18 -4.66 -3.46 -15.21
C LEU A 18 -4.23 -3.19 -13.75
N GLY A 19 -3.52 -4.12 -13.13
CA GLY A 19 -2.98 -3.95 -11.78
C GLY A 19 -1.96 -2.80 -11.69
N LEU A 20 -1.08 -2.67 -12.69
CA LEU A 20 -0.11 -1.56 -12.77
C LEU A 20 -0.79 -0.21 -12.97
N GLU A 21 -1.83 -0.15 -13.80
CA GLU A 21 -2.60 1.07 -14.02
C GLU A 21 -3.31 1.53 -12.73
N ALA A 22 -3.96 0.61 -12.02
CA ALA A 22 -4.60 0.90 -10.73
C ALA A 22 -3.59 1.40 -9.68
N ALA A 23 -2.42 0.77 -9.59
CA ALA A 23 -1.35 1.20 -8.69
C ALA A 23 -0.82 2.59 -9.06
N LYS A 24 -0.64 2.87 -10.35
CA LYS A 24 -0.20 4.18 -10.84
C LYS A 24 -1.21 5.27 -10.51
N ALA A 25 -2.51 5.01 -10.73
CA ALA A 25 -3.58 5.93 -10.40
C ALA A 25 -3.58 6.26 -8.89
N PHE A 26 -3.49 5.23 -8.04
CA PHE A 26 -3.42 5.43 -6.59
C PHE A 26 -2.18 6.24 -6.16
N ASN A 27 -1.00 5.95 -6.72
CA ASN A 27 0.22 6.71 -6.44
C ASN A 27 0.14 8.17 -6.90
N THR A 28 -0.52 8.42 -8.03
CA THR A 28 -0.71 9.79 -8.55
C THR A 28 -1.59 10.60 -7.60
N GLU A 29 -2.69 10.03 -7.09
CA GLU A 29 -3.52 10.70 -6.10
C GLU A 29 -2.80 10.89 -4.76
N GLN A 30 -1.96 9.95 -4.32
CA GLN A 30 -1.13 10.12 -3.12
C GLN A 30 -0.15 11.28 -3.25
N GLN A 31 0.53 11.41 -4.39
CA GLN A 31 1.47 12.52 -4.64
C GLN A 31 0.78 13.88 -4.57
N ARG A 32 -0.48 13.98 -5.02
CA ARG A 32 -1.27 15.21 -4.91
C ARG A 32 -1.62 15.62 -3.49
N LEU A 33 -1.59 14.68 -2.54
CA LEU A 33 -1.88 14.95 -1.14
C LEU A 33 -0.70 15.57 -0.39
N ASP A 34 0.49 15.61 -1.00
CA ASP A 34 1.68 16.22 -0.42
C ASP A 34 1.97 15.71 1.01
N LEU A 35 2.01 14.38 1.14
CA LEU A 35 2.12 13.71 2.43
C LEU A 35 3.45 13.99 3.15
N GLU A 36 4.49 14.36 2.41
CA GLU A 36 5.82 14.70 2.93
C GLU A 36 5.78 15.95 3.83
N HIS A 37 4.93 16.93 3.50
CA HIS A 37 4.78 18.17 4.28
C HIS A 37 3.65 18.09 5.30
N LEU A 38 2.99 16.93 5.46
CA LEU A 38 1.77 16.81 6.26
C LEU A 38 2.04 16.96 7.77
N LEU A 39 3.17 16.43 8.24
CA LEU A 39 3.53 16.40 9.67
C LEU A 39 4.69 17.33 10.03
N THR A 40 5.01 18.32 9.19
CA THR A 40 6.12 19.25 9.46
C THR A 40 5.75 20.24 10.56
N ALA A 41 6.76 20.66 11.34
CA ALA A 41 6.57 21.67 12.38
C ALA A 41 6.04 22.99 11.79
N GLU A 42 6.51 23.38 10.60
CA GLU A 42 6.02 24.56 9.88
C GLU A 42 4.50 24.52 9.69
N ARG A 43 3.97 23.41 9.16
CA ARG A 43 2.54 23.26 8.91
C ARG A 43 1.75 23.14 10.20
N LEU A 44 2.25 22.41 11.19
CA LEU A 44 1.53 22.16 12.44
C LEU A 44 1.58 23.34 13.43
N SER A 45 2.47 24.31 13.20
CA SER A 45 2.62 25.51 14.03
C SER A 45 1.37 26.39 14.11
N THR A 46 0.48 26.28 13.12
CA THR A 46 -0.77 27.06 13.04
C THR A 46 -2.01 26.16 13.17
N PRO A 47 -3.12 26.69 13.73
CA PRO A 47 -4.41 26.00 13.73
C PRO A 47 -4.87 25.65 12.31
N GLU A 48 -4.71 26.58 11.36
CA GLU A 48 -5.11 26.39 9.96
C GLU A 48 -4.33 25.25 9.31
N GLY A 49 -3.02 25.20 9.51
CA GLY A 49 -2.18 24.14 8.95
C GLY A 49 -2.44 22.78 9.59
N THR A 50 -2.77 22.74 10.89
CA THR A 50 -3.20 21.49 11.56
C THR A 50 -4.55 21.00 11.04
N ARG A 51 -5.52 21.91 10.88
CA ARG A 51 -6.82 21.61 10.25
C ARG A 51 -6.65 21.09 8.82
N LEU A 52 -5.76 21.70 8.04
CA LEU A 52 -5.45 21.25 6.69
C LEU A 52 -4.83 19.84 6.69
N SER A 53 -3.93 19.55 7.63
CA SER A 53 -3.31 18.22 7.77
C SER A 53 -4.36 17.16 8.10
N LEU A 54 -5.26 17.44 9.05
CA LEU A 54 -6.40 16.56 9.36
C LEU A 54 -7.31 16.32 8.16
N GLN A 55 -7.59 17.35 7.36
CA GLN A 55 -8.38 17.21 6.13
C GLN A 55 -7.66 16.36 5.07
N THR A 56 -6.35 16.54 4.91
CA THR A 56 -5.54 15.71 4.01
C THR A 56 -5.54 14.25 4.46
N LEU A 57 -5.38 13.97 5.77
CA LEU A 57 -5.46 12.62 6.33
C LEU A 57 -6.82 11.97 6.07
N GLN A 58 -7.91 12.71 6.20
CA GLN A 58 -9.26 12.21 5.90
C GLN A 58 -9.42 11.88 4.41
N THR A 59 -8.92 12.74 3.53
CA THR A 59 -8.89 12.48 2.07
C THR A 59 -8.06 11.24 1.78
N PHE A 60 -6.91 11.09 2.44
CA PHE A 60 -6.04 9.93 2.25
C PHE A 60 -6.70 8.63 2.71
N ARG A 61 -7.44 8.66 3.81
CA ARG A 61 -8.24 7.52 4.29
C ARG A 61 -9.28 7.09 3.26
N GLN A 62 -9.99 8.04 2.69
CA GLN A 62 -11.01 7.77 1.65
C GLN A 62 -10.37 7.19 0.39
N LEU A 63 -9.24 7.76 -0.05
CA LEU A 63 -8.46 7.25 -1.18
C LEU A 63 -8.01 5.80 -0.95
N THR A 64 -7.49 5.50 0.25
CA THR A 64 -7.05 4.16 0.64
C THR A 64 -8.20 3.16 0.66
N ALA A 65 -9.35 3.55 1.25
CA ALA A 65 -10.55 2.72 1.27
C ALA A 65 -11.06 2.40 -0.15
N LYS A 66 -11.16 3.43 -1.00
CA LYS A 66 -11.57 3.26 -2.40
C LYS A 66 -10.62 2.34 -3.17
N HIS A 67 -9.31 2.51 -3.01
CA HIS A 67 -8.34 1.63 -3.67
C HIS A 67 -8.45 0.18 -3.17
N ARG A 68 -8.69 -0.03 -1.87
CA ARG A 68 -8.93 -1.36 -1.30
C ARG A 68 -10.17 -2.03 -1.88
N GLU A 69 -11.27 -1.30 -2.03
CA GLU A 69 -12.49 -1.82 -2.66
C GLU A 69 -12.25 -2.24 -4.12
N ILE A 70 -11.61 -1.37 -4.90
CA ILE A 70 -11.26 -1.63 -6.30
C ILE A 70 -10.35 -2.86 -6.40
N TYR A 71 -9.30 -2.93 -5.57
CA TYR A 71 -8.36 -4.05 -5.57
C TYR A 71 -9.05 -5.35 -5.19
N SER A 72 -9.94 -5.36 -4.19
CA SER A 72 -10.67 -6.55 -3.78
C SER A 72 -11.57 -7.07 -4.91
N ALA A 73 -12.30 -6.18 -5.58
CA ALA A 73 -13.13 -6.55 -6.73
C ALA A 73 -12.28 -7.08 -7.90
N PHE A 74 -11.15 -6.41 -8.16
CA PHE A 74 -10.19 -6.82 -9.18
C PHE A 74 -9.60 -8.21 -8.87
N ALA A 75 -9.14 -8.48 -7.65
CA ALA A 75 -8.54 -9.75 -7.27
C ALA A 75 -9.49 -10.93 -7.45
N VAL A 76 -10.78 -10.75 -7.10
CA VAL A 76 -11.83 -11.75 -7.30
C VAL A 76 -12.06 -12.00 -8.80
N SER A 77 -12.24 -10.94 -9.58
CA SER A 77 -12.48 -11.03 -11.03
C SER A 77 -11.30 -11.66 -11.77
N ALA A 78 -10.07 -11.22 -11.46
CA ALA A 78 -8.83 -11.73 -12.00
C ALA A 78 -8.64 -13.22 -11.72
N SER A 79 -8.94 -13.64 -10.48
CA SER A 79 -8.85 -15.06 -10.08
C SER A 79 -9.85 -15.92 -10.86
N ALA A 80 -11.08 -15.45 -11.06
CA ALA A 80 -12.09 -16.16 -11.83
C ALA A 80 -11.72 -16.28 -13.31
N GLU A 81 -11.18 -15.21 -13.89
CA GLU A 81 -10.72 -15.21 -15.29
C GLU A 81 -9.55 -16.17 -15.51
N LEU A 82 -8.55 -16.16 -14.63
CA LEU A 82 -7.42 -17.09 -14.67
C LEU A 82 -7.86 -18.54 -14.48
N ALA A 83 -8.79 -18.80 -13.56
CA ALA A 83 -9.33 -20.14 -13.34
C ALA A 83 -10.03 -20.67 -14.60
N LYS A 84 -10.78 -19.81 -15.32
CA LYS A 84 -11.41 -20.18 -16.58
C LYS A 84 -10.38 -20.49 -17.67
N ALA A 85 -9.36 -19.65 -17.83
CA ALA A 85 -8.31 -19.88 -18.82
C ALA A 85 -7.53 -21.19 -18.55
N VAL A 86 -7.29 -21.53 -17.28
CA VAL A 86 -6.63 -22.80 -16.91
C VAL A 86 -7.51 -24.00 -17.17
N ALA A 87 -8.83 -23.91 -16.98
CA ALA A 87 -9.73 -25.03 -17.23
C ALA A 87 -9.72 -25.49 -18.71
N GLU A 88 -9.25 -24.64 -19.63
CA GLU A 88 -9.09 -24.95 -21.06
C GLU A 88 -7.73 -25.63 -21.38
N LEU A 89 -6.83 -25.76 -20.41
CA LEU A 89 -5.58 -26.51 -20.57
C LEU A 89 -5.81 -28.03 -20.44
N PRO A 90 -4.91 -28.87 -20.98
CA PRO A 90 -4.87 -30.29 -20.65
C PRO A 90 -4.75 -30.53 -19.14
N GLU A 91 -5.44 -31.53 -18.59
CA GLU A 91 -5.52 -31.81 -17.13
C GLU A 91 -4.15 -31.85 -16.43
N VAL A 92 -3.14 -32.42 -17.09
CA VAL A 92 -1.76 -32.51 -16.58
C VAL A 92 -1.16 -31.12 -16.32
N LEU A 93 -1.50 -30.13 -17.14
CA LEU A 93 -1.04 -28.75 -16.99
C LEU A 93 -1.93 -27.96 -16.01
N GLN A 94 -3.21 -28.30 -15.89
CA GLN A 94 -4.14 -27.58 -15.00
C GLN A 94 -3.64 -27.55 -13.55
N GLU A 95 -3.21 -28.70 -13.04
CA GLU A 95 -2.76 -28.82 -11.65
C GLU A 95 -1.46 -28.04 -11.41
N GLN A 96 -0.51 -28.12 -12.36
CA GLN A 96 0.74 -27.37 -12.30
C GLN A 96 0.49 -25.85 -12.24
N TYR A 97 -0.39 -25.34 -13.09
CA TYR A 97 -0.74 -23.91 -13.11
C TYR A 97 -1.53 -23.50 -11.86
N ARG A 98 -2.49 -24.33 -11.40
CA ARG A 98 -3.24 -24.07 -10.16
C ARG A 98 -2.33 -23.93 -8.94
N CYS A 99 -1.42 -24.88 -8.70
CA CYS A 99 -0.54 -24.81 -7.53
C CYS A 99 0.34 -23.55 -7.55
N SER A 100 0.95 -23.24 -8.69
CA SER A 100 1.84 -22.09 -8.84
C SER A 100 1.11 -20.76 -8.63
N TRP A 101 -0.05 -20.59 -9.25
CA TRP A 101 -0.77 -19.33 -9.20
C TRP A 101 -1.54 -19.11 -7.91
N VAL A 102 -2.11 -20.14 -7.29
CA VAL A 102 -2.75 -20.00 -5.98
C VAL A 102 -1.74 -19.48 -4.96
N SER A 103 -0.51 -20.01 -4.97
CA SER A 103 0.58 -19.49 -4.14
C SER A 103 0.91 -18.03 -4.47
N SER A 104 0.99 -17.68 -5.75
CA SER A 104 1.27 -16.31 -6.19
C SER A 104 0.18 -15.31 -5.78
N ILE A 105 -1.08 -15.61 -6.09
CA ILE A 105 -2.25 -14.78 -5.80
C ILE A 105 -2.40 -14.60 -4.29
N ASN A 106 -2.34 -15.68 -3.51
CA ASN A 106 -2.45 -15.58 -2.05
C ASN A 106 -1.37 -14.67 -1.47
N ARG A 107 -0.12 -14.78 -1.93
CA ARG A 107 0.96 -13.88 -1.49
C ARG A 107 0.70 -12.43 -1.85
N HIS A 108 0.25 -12.15 -3.08
CA HIS A 108 -0.06 -10.79 -3.50
C HIS A 108 -1.23 -10.19 -2.72
N VAL A 109 -2.29 -10.97 -2.48
CA VAL A 109 -3.43 -10.55 -1.67
C VAL A 109 -3.00 -10.28 -0.23
N SER A 110 -2.20 -11.16 0.38
CA SER A 110 -1.68 -10.95 1.74
C SER A 110 -0.79 -9.72 1.85
N ALA A 111 0.12 -9.51 0.90
CA ALA A 111 0.99 -8.33 0.87
C ALA A 111 0.19 -7.03 0.69
N GLN A 112 -0.82 -7.05 -0.18
CA GLN A 112 -1.68 -5.89 -0.38
C GLN A 112 -2.58 -5.62 0.83
N ALA A 113 -3.05 -6.66 1.53
CA ALA A 113 -3.78 -6.51 2.79
C ALA A 113 -2.90 -5.87 3.87
N ALA A 114 -1.68 -6.35 4.07
CA ALA A 114 -0.72 -5.78 5.01
C ALA A 114 -0.40 -4.31 4.69
N PHE A 115 -0.26 -3.97 3.41
CA PHE A 115 -0.11 -2.58 2.96
C PHE A 115 -1.30 -1.69 3.42
N TYR A 116 -2.55 -2.15 3.24
CA TYR A 116 -3.71 -1.36 3.65
C TYR A 116 -3.81 -1.22 5.17
N GLU A 117 -3.47 -2.26 5.92
CA GLU A 117 -3.45 -2.23 7.38
C GLU A 117 -2.41 -1.24 7.89
N ASN A 118 -1.18 -1.32 7.39
CA ASN A 118 -0.10 -0.38 7.71
C ASN A 118 -0.50 1.05 7.37
N ARG A 119 -1.13 1.26 6.21
CA ARG A 119 -1.53 2.60 5.79
C ARG A 119 -2.62 3.19 6.68
N LEU A 120 -3.61 2.40 7.07
CA LEU A 120 -4.67 2.83 7.99
C LEU A 120 -4.13 3.10 9.39
N LYS A 121 -3.16 2.30 9.85
CA LYS A 121 -2.46 2.54 11.13
C LYS A 121 -1.69 3.86 11.07
N TRP A 122 -0.94 4.10 10.00
CA TRP A 122 -0.20 5.35 9.78
C TRP A 122 -1.13 6.58 9.82
N ILE A 123 -2.27 6.51 9.10
CA ILE A 123 -3.26 7.61 9.08
C ILE A 123 -3.82 7.88 10.49
N THR A 124 -4.10 6.81 11.24
CA THR A 124 -4.63 6.93 12.62
C THR A 124 -3.61 7.62 13.52
N LEU A 125 -2.36 7.17 13.52
CA LEU A 125 -1.27 7.76 14.32
C LEU A 125 -0.99 9.21 13.93
N ALA A 126 -0.92 9.52 12.64
CA ALA A 126 -0.75 10.88 12.15
C ALA A 126 -1.89 11.80 12.62
N LYS A 127 -3.13 11.29 12.65
CA LYS A 127 -4.28 12.02 13.19
C LYS A 127 -4.14 12.25 14.69
N GLU A 128 -3.73 11.24 15.45
CA GLU A 128 -3.50 11.35 16.89
C GLU A 128 -2.42 12.39 17.23
N LEU A 129 -1.37 12.48 16.41
CA LEU A 129 -0.33 13.51 16.52
C LEU A 129 -0.91 14.90 16.29
N CYS A 130 -1.69 15.10 15.23
CA CYS A 130 -2.36 16.37 14.97
C CYS A 130 -3.32 16.77 16.10
N ASP A 131 -4.10 15.81 16.62
CA ASP A 131 -5.02 16.06 17.73
C ASP A 131 -4.28 16.42 19.03
N LEU A 132 -3.15 15.76 19.31
CA LEU A 132 -2.30 16.06 20.47
C LEU A 132 -1.80 17.51 20.39
N ILE A 133 -1.23 17.91 19.25
CA ILE A 133 -0.76 19.29 19.03
C ILE A 133 -1.90 20.28 19.20
N GLU A 134 -3.06 20.03 18.60
CA GLU A 134 -4.20 20.95 18.70
C GLU A 134 -4.68 21.10 20.14
N SER A 135 -4.77 19.99 20.88
CA SER A 135 -5.20 20.00 22.29
C SER A 135 -4.21 20.66 23.25
N ARG A 136 -2.93 20.74 22.88
CA ARG A 136 -1.84 21.31 23.68
C ARG A 136 -1.23 22.57 23.08
N ARG A 137 -1.91 23.20 22.12
CA ARG A 137 -1.34 24.29 21.32
C ARG A 137 -0.84 25.46 22.17
N SER A 138 -1.56 25.82 23.23
CA SER A 138 -1.15 26.89 24.16
C SER A 138 0.10 26.56 24.97
N ASP A 139 0.41 25.27 25.11
CA ASP A 139 1.43 24.73 26.00
C ASP A 139 2.57 24.06 25.21
N CYS A 140 2.64 24.32 23.90
CA CYS A 140 3.68 23.81 23.02
C CYS A 140 4.38 24.95 22.26
N LEU A 141 5.67 24.75 21.96
CA LEU A 141 6.50 25.66 21.19
C LEU A 141 7.03 24.96 19.95
N PHE A 142 7.02 25.66 18.82
CA PHE A 142 7.61 25.19 17.58
C PHE A 142 8.99 25.84 17.40
N GLN A 143 10.06 25.04 17.29
CA GLN A 143 11.44 25.51 17.17
C GLN A 143 12.19 24.69 16.13
N HIS A 144 12.69 25.31 15.04
CA HIS A 144 13.61 24.68 14.07
C HIS A 144 13.30 23.20 13.78
N ASP A 145 12.09 22.93 13.29
CA ASP A 145 11.57 21.58 12.97
C ASP A 145 11.17 20.67 14.14
N ALA A 146 11.24 21.15 15.38
CA ALA A 146 10.79 20.43 16.57
C ALA A 146 9.51 21.02 17.18
N VAL A 147 8.73 20.14 17.81
CA VAL A 147 7.61 20.50 18.69
C VAL A 147 8.03 20.20 20.12
N VAL A 148 8.01 21.21 20.98
CA VAL A 148 8.39 21.10 22.39
C VAL A 148 7.16 21.31 23.24
N PHE A 149 6.77 20.31 24.03
CA PHE A 149 5.65 20.41 24.96
C PHE A 149 6.14 20.82 26.36
N ALA A 150 5.33 21.56 27.10
CA ALA A 150 5.61 21.89 28.50
C ALA A 150 5.55 20.65 29.42
N SER A 151 4.79 19.62 29.03
CA SER A 151 4.64 18.37 29.77
C SER A 151 5.58 17.29 29.24
N GLU A 152 6.29 16.61 30.15
CA GLU A 152 7.09 15.42 29.83
C GLU A 152 6.22 14.27 29.32
N GLU A 153 4.98 14.15 29.81
CA GLU A 153 4.03 13.12 29.37
C GLU A 153 3.61 13.35 27.91
N ASP A 154 3.27 14.59 27.55
CA ASP A 154 2.90 14.93 26.17
C ASP A 154 4.11 14.75 25.23
N THR A 155 5.32 15.07 25.70
CA THR A 155 6.57 14.83 24.96
C THR A 155 6.79 13.33 24.72
N ALA A 156 6.63 12.50 25.75
CA ALA A 156 6.77 11.05 25.64
C ALA A 156 5.73 10.45 24.68
N ARG A 157 4.48 10.93 24.76
CA ARG A 157 3.41 10.52 23.86
C ARG A 157 3.68 10.92 22.41
N PHE A 158 4.16 12.14 22.18
CA PHE A 158 4.53 12.63 20.86
C PHE A 158 5.64 11.77 20.24
N ASN A 159 6.71 11.50 20.99
CA ASN A 159 7.82 10.67 20.53
C ASN A 159 7.38 9.22 20.24
N ALA A 160 6.54 8.64 21.09
CA ALA A 160 6.02 7.29 20.85
C ALA A 160 5.22 7.20 19.54
N ILE A 161 4.44 8.23 19.20
CA ILE A 161 3.70 8.28 17.93
C ILE A 161 4.68 8.38 16.75
N LEU A 162 5.73 9.20 16.85
CA LEU A 162 6.76 9.29 15.80
C LEU A 162 7.49 7.97 15.59
N ASP A 163 7.90 7.30 16.68
CA ASP A 163 8.56 5.99 16.62
C ASP A 163 7.68 4.94 15.93
N ASP A 164 6.37 4.94 16.21
CA ASP A 164 5.41 4.05 15.57
C ASP A 164 5.20 4.39 14.07
N LEU A 165 5.19 5.67 13.70
CA LEU A 165 5.12 6.10 12.30
C LEU A 165 6.36 5.64 11.51
N ASP A 166 7.54 5.77 12.10
CA ASP A 166 8.81 5.33 11.52
C ASP A 166 8.91 3.80 11.42
N ALA A 167 8.39 3.08 12.41
CA ALA A 167 8.28 1.62 12.35
C ALA A 167 7.43 1.18 11.14
N ILE A 168 6.26 1.80 10.94
CA ILE A 168 5.40 1.51 9.78
C ILE A 168 6.12 1.82 8.47
N HIS A 169 6.83 2.95 8.39
CA HIS A 169 7.59 3.28 7.17
C HIS A 169 8.66 2.23 6.85
N ARG A 170 9.42 1.77 7.85
CA ARG A 170 10.43 0.71 7.68
C ARG A 170 9.80 -0.59 7.19
N ASP A 171 8.66 -0.98 7.75
CA ASP A 171 7.94 -2.19 7.32
C ASP A 171 7.46 -2.07 5.86
N GLU A 172 6.96 -0.90 5.45
CA GLU A 172 6.56 -0.65 4.07
C GLU A 172 7.73 -0.70 3.09
N VAL A 173 8.87 -0.10 3.45
CA VAL A 173 10.11 -0.17 2.64
C VAL A 173 10.60 -1.61 2.51
N ALA A 174 10.58 -2.38 3.59
CA ALA A 174 10.96 -3.79 3.57
C ALA A 174 10.04 -4.61 2.66
N LEU A 175 8.71 -4.44 2.77
CA LEU A 175 7.73 -5.07 1.89
C LEU A 175 7.92 -4.67 0.42
N PHE A 176 8.28 -3.42 0.15
CA PHE A 176 8.55 -2.94 -1.21
C PHE A 176 9.84 -3.55 -1.78
N ALA A 177 10.92 -3.61 -0.99
CA ALA A 177 12.18 -4.23 -1.39
C ALA A 177 12.01 -5.74 -1.66
N GLU A 178 11.24 -6.44 -0.82
CA GLU A 178 10.87 -7.84 -1.01
C GLU A 178 10.09 -8.03 -2.32
N ARG A 179 9.15 -7.13 -2.64
CA ARG A 179 8.40 -7.14 -3.90
C ARG A 179 9.29 -6.87 -5.12
N LEU A 180 10.20 -5.90 -5.07
CA LEU A 180 11.09 -5.59 -6.20
C LEU A 180 12.05 -6.75 -6.49
N GLY A 181 12.71 -7.29 -5.45
CA GLY A 181 13.60 -8.44 -5.58
C GLY A 181 12.90 -9.70 -6.09
N ARG A 182 11.57 -9.78 -5.97
CA ARG A 182 10.76 -10.89 -6.50
C ARG A 182 10.15 -10.61 -7.85
N THR A 183 9.79 -9.37 -8.17
CA THR A 183 9.26 -9.01 -9.49
C THR A 183 10.36 -9.15 -10.54
N SER A 184 11.61 -8.82 -10.20
CA SER A 184 12.77 -9.08 -11.05
C SER A 184 13.07 -10.57 -11.26
N ASN A 185 12.59 -11.45 -10.38
CA ASN A 185 12.74 -12.91 -10.47
C ASN A 185 11.48 -13.62 -11.03
N GLY A 186 10.30 -13.04 -10.83
CA GLY A 186 8.99 -13.61 -11.16
C GLY A 186 8.53 -13.32 -12.59
N LEU A 187 8.97 -12.22 -13.19
CA LEU A 187 8.81 -11.98 -14.63
C LEU A 187 9.51 -13.06 -15.47
N TRP A 188 10.58 -13.66 -14.96
CA TRP A 188 11.26 -14.81 -15.59
C TRP A 188 10.59 -16.15 -15.29
N ALA A 189 9.84 -16.27 -14.18
CA ALA A 189 9.17 -17.50 -13.77
C ALA A 189 7.84 -17.78 -14.51
N LEU A 190 7.31 -16.79 -15.24
CA LEU A 190 6.18 -16.96 -16.18
C LEU A 190 6.65 -17.27 -17.61
N SER A 191 7.96 -17.33 -17.86
CA SER A 191 8.46 -17.97 -19.08
C SER A 191 8.27 -19.48 -18.94
N PRO A 192 7.68 -20.16 -19.93
CA PRO A 192 7.51 -21.60 -19.86
C PRO A 192 8.88 -22.27 -19.65
N PRO A 193 8.95 -23.38 -18.90
CA PRO A 193 10.21 -24.10 -18.75
C PRO A 193 10.78 -24.39 -20.15
N SER A 194 11.97 -23.85 -20.41
CA SER A 194 12.71 -24.15 -21.63
C SER A 194 12.89 -25.65 -21.70
N LYS A 195 12.37 -26.28 -22.77
CA LYS A 195 12.56 -27.70 -23.03
C LYS A 195 14.06 -28.00 -23.10
N THR A 196 14.59 -28.68 -22.10
CA THR A 196 15.78 -29.55 -22.24
C THR A 196 15.33 -30.95 -22.58
#